data_AF-A0A7X7USK0-F1
#
_entry.id   AF-A0A7X7USK0-F1
#
_cell.length_a   1.000
_cell.length_b   1.000
_cell.length_c   1.000
_cell.angle_alpha   90.00
_cell.angle_beta   90.00
_cell.angle_gamma   90.00
#
_symmetry.space_group_name_H-M   'P 1'
#
loop_
_entity.id
_entity.type
_entity.pdbx_description
1 polymer ?
#
loop_
_entity_poly.entity_id
_entity_poly.type
_entity_poly.pdbx_seq_one_letter_code
_entity_poly.pdbx_strand_id
1 'polypeptide(L)' 'KNPIYSVTAAYGHFGRDYFKATVKMGGGNGGNTYEKEVEFFTWEKLDYVEKIKAEFNL' A
#
# COMPACT_ATOMS: atom_id res chain seq x y z
N LYS A 1 4.74 -8.99 7.41
CA LYS A 1 3.89 -8.61 6.24
C LYS A 1 3.04 -7.40 6.64
N ASN A 2 2.75 -6.46 5.73
CA ASN A 2 1.92 -5.27 6.01
C ASN A 2 0.41 -5.60 5.83
N PRO A 3 -0.48 -5.17 6.74
CA PRO A 3 -1.92 -5.48 6.71
C PRO A 3 -2.66 -4.52 5.77
N ILE A 4 -2.50 -4.71 4.47
CA ILE A 4 -3.05 -3.79 3.45
C ILE A 4 -4.35 -4.29 2.78
N TYR A 5 -4.74 -5.55 3.02
CA TYR A 5 -5.79 -6.20 2.23
C TYR A 5 -7.23 -6.00 2.76
N SER A 6 -7.40 -5.58 4.02
CA SER A 6 -8.76 -5.40 4.58
C SER A 6 -9.54 -4.32 3.84
N VAL A 7 -8.88 -3.20 3.50
CA VAL A 7 -9.53 -2.09 2.79
C VAL A 7 -9.85 -2.41 1.34
N THR A 8 -9.21 -3.42 0.75
CA THR A 8 -9.43 -3.84 -0.64
C THR A 8 -10.59 -4.82 -0.77
N ALA A 9 -11.07 -5.40 0.35
CA ALA A 9 -12.16 -6.36 0.38
C ALA A 9 -13.54 -5.76 0.05
N ALA A 10 -13.66 -4.43 0.02
CA ALA A 10 -14.88 -3.71 -0.35
C ALA A 10 -14.58 -2.67 -1.45
N TYR A 11 -15.56 -2.46 -2.33
CA TYR A 11 -15.51 -1.46 -3.42
C TYR A 11 -14.37 -1.65 -4.43
N GLY A 12 -13.88 -2.89 -4.58
CA GLY A 12 -12.91 -3.26 -5.62
C GLY A 12 -11.44 -3.03 -5.25
N HIS A 13 -10.57 -3.77 -5.95
CA HIS A 13 -9.13 -3.77 -5.75
C HIS A 13 -8.38 -2.74 -6.62
N PHE A 14 -8.98 -2.30 -7.72
CA PHE A 14 -8.39 -1.43 -8.75
C PHE A 14 -9.22 -0.14 -8.91
N GLY A 15 -8.58 0.92 -9.42
CA GLY A 15 -9.22 2.22 -9.65
C GLY A 15 -9.38 3.05 -8.38
N ARG A 16 -8.56 2.79 -7.35
CA ARG A 16 -8.60 3.49 -6.06
C ARG A 16 -7.30 4.23 -5.82
N ASP A 17 -7.38 5.43 -5.27
CA ASP A 17 -6.19 6.24 -5.02
C ASP A 17 -5.22 5.55 -4.04
N TYR A 18 -3.93 5.66 -4.37
CA TYR A 18 -2.85 5.32 -3.46
C TYR A 18 -2.88 6.25 -2.24
N PHE A 19 -2.67 5.69 -1.04
CA PHE A 19 -2.53 6.48 0.18
C PHE A 19 -1.62 5.81 1.22
N LYS A 20 -1.18 6.61 2.19
CA LYS A 20 -0.45 6.14 3.37
C LYS A 20 -1.32 6.26 4.61
N ALA A 21 -1.25 5.26 5.49
CA ALA A 21 -1.89 5.36 6.79
C ALA A 21 -1.08 4.61 7.86
N THR A 22 -1.15 5.11 9.09
CA THR A 22 -0.59 4.44 10.27
C THR A 22 -1.54 3.36 10.74
N VAL A 23 -1.02 2.14 10.89
CA VAL A 23 -1.78 1.00 11.40
C VAL A 23 -1.12 0.46 12.65
N LYS A 24 -1.95 0.03 13.61
CA LYS A 24 -1.49 -0.69 14.80
C LYS A 24 -1.24 -2.15 14.43
N MET A 25 -0.04 -2.63 14.71
CA MET A 25 0.40 -4.01 14.50
C MET A 25 0.87 -4.62 15.83
N GLY A 26 0.93 -5.95 15.90
CA GLY A 26 1.31 -6.66 17.13
C GLY A 26 0.09 -7.01 17.99
N GLY A 27 0.30 -7.37 19.26
CA GLY A 27 -0.77 -7.76 20.19
C GLY A 27 -1.24 -9.23 20.11
N GLY A 28 -0.77 -10.01 19.14
CA GLY A 28 -1.03 -11.46 19.10
C GLY A 28 -0.15 -12.21 20.10
N ASN A 29 -0.72 -13.18 20.83
CA ASN A 29 -0.03 -14.01 21.83
C ASN A 29 0.71 -13.21 22.94
N GLY A 30 0.12 -12.12 23.43
CA GLY A 30 0.68 -11.34 24.55
C GLY A 30 1.88 -10.44 24.19
N GLY A 31 2.18 -10.29 22.90
CA GLY A 31 3.23 -9.38 22.43
C GLY A 31 2.80 -7.91 22.42
N ASN A 32 3.77 -6.99 22.42
CA ASN A 32 3.53 -5.54 22.39
C ASN A 32 2.86 -5.10 21.08
N THR A 33 1.97 -4.11 21.18
CA THR A 33 1.44 -3.37 20.03
C THR A 33 2.39 -2.25 19.64
N TYR A 34 2.60 -2.05 18.34
CA TYR A 34 3.39 -0.95 17.77
C TYR A 34 2.66 -0.33 16.59
N GLU A 35 2.93 0.95 16.32
CA GLU A 35 2.39 1.68 15.18
C GLU A 35 3.38 1.66 14.02
N LYS A 36 2.87 1.50 12.80
CA LYS A 36 3.68 1.51 11.59
C LYS A 36 2.92 2.21 10.47
N GLU A 37 3.57 3.16 9.79
CA GLU A 37 3.09 3.72 8.54
C GLU A 37 3.19 2.66 7.43
N VAL A 38 2.09 2.42 6.72
CA VAL A 38 2.03 1.51 5.58
C VAL A 38 1.38 2.16 4.37
N GLU A 39 1.78 1.68 3.21
CA GLU A 39 1.32 2.12 1.90
C GLU A 39 0.19 1.21 1.40
N PHE A 40 -0.91 1.78 0.94
CA PHE A 40 -2.08 1.07 0.39
C PHE A 40 -2.22 1.34 -1.11
N PHE A 41 -2.77 0.36 -1.85
CA PHE A 41 -2.97 0.45 -3.31
C PHE A 41 -1.68 0.80 -4.07
N THR A 42 -0.55 0.20 -3.68
CA THR A 42 0.77 0.49 -4.28
C THR A 42 0.85 0.16 -5.77
N TRP A 43 0.00 -0.73 -6.27
CA TRP A 43 -0.09 -1.06 -7.70
C TRP A 43 -0.75 0.03 -8.55
N GLU A 44 -1.43 1.00 -7.93
CA GLU A 44 -2.05 2.13 -8.64
C GLU A 44 -1.07 3.30 -8.81
N LYS A 45 0.17 3.20 -8.29
CA LYS A 45 1.20 4.23 -8.46
C LYS A 45 1.67 4.30 -9.92
N LEU A 46 1.83 5.54 -10.39
CA LEU A 46 2.39 5.86 -11.70
C LEU A 46 3.83 6.41 -11.61
N ASP A 47 4.51 6.17 -10.48
CA ASP A 47 5.86 6.66 -10.18
C ASP A 47 6.96 6.04 -11.07
N TYR A 48 6.63 4.97 -11.79
CA TYR A 48 7.52 4.34 -12.75
C TYR A 48 7.29 4.76 -14.21
N VAL A 49 6.27 5.58 -14.50
CA VAL A 49 5.91 5.98 -15.87
C VAL A 49 7.07 6.69 -16.58
N GLU A 50 7.68 7.68 -15.93
CA GLU A 50 8.77 8.46 -16.54
C GLU A 50 10.02 7.61 -16.78
N LYS A 51 10.32 6.66 -15.88
CA LYS A 51 11.43 5.72 -16.05
C LYS A 51 11.22 4.81 -17.25
N ILE A 52 9.98 4.36 -17.47
CA ILE A 52 9.62 3.55 -18.63
C ILE A 52 9.77 4.38 -19.89
N LYS A 53 9.19 5.60 -19.95
CA LYS A 53 9.30 6.46 -21.12
C LYS A 53 10.75 6.73 -21.52
N ALA A 54 11.61 7.01 -20.56
CA ALA A 54 13.03 7.23 -20.80
C ALA A 54 13.72 6.03 -21.47
N GLU A 55 13.41 4.80 -21.05
CA GLU A 55 13.99 3.57 -21.63
C GLU A 55 13.53 3.34 -23.09
N PHE A 56 12.33 3.77 -23.43
CA PHE A 56 11.78 3.68 -24.79
C PHE A 56 11.98 4.95 -25.62
N ASN A 57 12.68 5.95 -25.08
CA ASN A 57 12.93 7.25 -25.72
C ASN A 57 11.63 7.96 -26.17
N LEU A 58 10.61 7.93 -25.29
CA LEU A 58 9.28 8.54 -25.44
C LEU A 58 9.10 9.82 -24.60
#